data_AF-A0A7Y8PFJ7-F1
#
_entry.id   AF-A0A7Y8PFJ7-F1
#
_cell.length_a   1.000
_cell.length_b   1.000
_cell.length_c   1.000
_cell.angle_alpha   90.00
_cell.angle_beta   90.00
_cell.angle_gamma   90.00
#
_symmetry.space_group_name_H-M   'P 1'
#
loop_
_entity.id
_entity.type
_entity.pdbx_description
1 polymer ?
#
loop_
_entity_poly.entity_id
_entity_poly.type
_entity_poly.pdbx_seq_one_letter_code
_entity_poly.pdbx_strand_id
1 'polypeptide(L)'
;MSIYPLITPSLHPDNIKHLQGYDEETASYVHIAAQALSEAYEGINDIHKAREASKRNPVWNEAAQLIQTDDFANKKLLKITKSIDSANANLSKSIAHIEKELTTPLKAGANDPVANEIRSHVKNMNNSKRRKFIEEAQQKKDLQTLQALLGAPSYLSGLTDIEVQHYTRQLHEIQNPALAKRLKVMKNAATLLGERGGLVFKEVEKAVGKPSHVIQKLRKAKNEAEQAFILKDQRVDL
;
A
#
# COMPACT_ATOMS: atom_id res chain seq x y z
N MET A 1 11.11 8.22 -16.93
CA MET A 1 11.88 7.02 -16.52
C MET A 1 12.06 6.15 -17.74
N SER A 2 13.23 5.51 -17.91
CA SER A 2 13.47 4.60 -19.04
C SER A 2 12.82 3.24 -18.81
N ILE A 3 12.31 2.61 -19.87
CA ILE A 3 11.77 1.25 -19.81
C ILE A 3 12.92 0.25 -19.88
N TYR A 4 13.00 -0.65 -18.91
CA TYR A 4 14.00 -1.72 -18.85
C TYR A 4 13.39 -3.04 -19.36
N PRO A 5 13.85 -3.60 -20.50
CA PRO A 5 13.23 -4.76 -21.13
C PRO A 5 13.38 -6.05 -20.32
N LEU A 6 14.36 -6.10 -19.40
CA LEU A 6 14.62 -7.26 -18.56
C LEU A 6 13.74 -7.32 -17.30
N ILE A 7 13.03 -6.24 -16.99
CA ILE A 7 12.24 -6.08 -15.76
C ILE A 7 10.77 -6.02 -16.13
N THR A 8 9.92 -6.71 -15.34
CA THR A 8 8.48 -6.69 -15.58
C THR A 8 7.90 -5.25 -15.60
N PRO A 9 7.07 -4.88 -16.60
CA PRO A 9 6.37 -3.60 -16.62
C PRO A 9 5.46 -3.41 -15.39
N SER A 10 5.07 -4.50 -14.74
CA SER A 10 4.31 -4.49 -13.49
C SER A 10 5.10 -3.95 -12.29
N LEU A 11 6.37 -3.57 -12.41
CA LEU A 11 7.07 -2.84 -11.36
C LEU A 11 7.30 -1.37 -11.72
N HIS A 12 6.90 -0.93 -12.91
CA HIS A 12 7.11 0.46 -13.33
C HIS A 12 6.27 1.43 -12.48
N PRO A 13 6.82 2.56 -12.01
CA PRO A 13 6.09 3.49 -11.14
C PRO A 13 4.88 4.16 -11.80
N ASP A 14 4.85 4.28 -13.14
CA ASP A 14 3.69 4.84 -13.86
C ASP A 14 2.39 4.05 -13.67
N ASN A 15 2.46 2.80 -13.19
CA ASN A 15 1.26 2.05 -12.83
C ASN A 15 0.41 2.75 -11.75
N ILE A 16 1.00 3.63 -10.93
CA ILE A 16 0.27 4.46 -9.97
C ILE A 16 -0.65 5.47 -10.68
N LYS A 17 -0.25 5.98 -11.85
CA LYS A 17 -1.04 6.95 -12.62
C LYS A 17 -2.30 6.35 -13.21
N HIS A 18 -2.35 5.03 -13.34
CA HIS A 18 -3.49 4.29 -13.87
C HIS A 18 -4.47 3.85 -12.78
N LEU A 19 -4.23 4.20 -11.52
CA LEU A 19 -5.15 3.88 -10.42
C LEU A 19 -6.47 4.64 -10.58
N GLN A 20 -7.57 3.96 -10.29
CA GLN A 20 -8.88 4.61 -10.29
C GLN A 20 -8.91 5.74 -9.25
N GLY A 21 -9.24 6.95 -9.71
CA GLY A 21 -9.31 8.16 -8.90
C GLY A 21 -8.02 9.00 -8.90
N TYR A 22 -6.93 8.49 -9.51
CA TYR A 22 -5.68 9.23 -9.66
C TYR A 22 -5.86 10.43 -10.59
N ASP A 23 -5.33 11.57 -10.15
CA ASP A 23 -5.23 12.82 -10.88
C ASP A 23 -4.24 13.77 -10.19
N GLU A 24 -4.14 15.01 -10.67
CA GLU A 24 -3.22 16.02 -10.13
C GLU A 24 -3.50 16.35 -8.65
N GLU A 25 -4.76 16.34 -8.23
CA GLU A 25 -5.16 16.62 -6.85
C GLU A 25 -4.80 15.48 -5.89
N THR A 26 -4.80 14.24 -6.38
CA THR A 26 -4.58 13.04 -5.56
C THR A 26 -3.17 12.48 -5.63
N ALA A 27 -2.36 12.93 -6.60
CA ALA A 27 -1.02 12.42 -6.87
C ALA A 27 -0.09 12.48 -5.64
N SER A 28 -0.15 13.56 -4.86
CA SER A 28 0.70 13.76 -3.68
C SER A 28 0.45 12.71 -2.59
N TYR A 29 -0.79 12.22 -2.43
CA TYR A 29 -1.14 11.24 -1.40
C TYR A 29 -0.63 9.82 -1.70
N VAL A 30 -0.24 9.55 -2.95
CA VAL A 30 0.29 8.25 -3.39
C VAL A 30 1.71 8.33 -3.92
N HIS A 31 2.38 9.49 -3.77
CA HIS A 31 3.76 9.65 -4.22
C HIS A 31 4.69 8.61 -3.59
N ILE A 32 4.45 8.24 -2.32
CA ILE A 32 5.29 7.29 -1.58
C ILE A 32 5.24 5.90 -2.22
N ALA A 33 4.11 5.53 -2.81
CA ALA A 33 3.98 4.27 -3.53
C ALA A 33 4.72 4.31 -4.87
N ALA A 34 4.61 5.42 -5.61
CA ALA A 34 5.37 5.62 -6.84
C ALA A 34 6.88 5.59 -6.60
N GLN A 35 7.34 6.22 -5.51
CA GLN A 35 8.74 6.23 -5.11
C GLN A 35 9.24 4.82 -4.74
N ALA A 36 8.47 4.05 -3.98
CA ALA A 36 8.82 2.67 -3.64
C ALA A 36 8.94 1.77 -4.90
N LEU A 37 8.01 1.90 -5.85
CA LEU A 37 8.08 1.18 -7.14
C LEU A 37 9.27 1.66 -7.99
N SER A 38 9.56 2.96 -7.99
CA SER A 38 10.73 3.51 -8.68
C SER A 38 12.03 2.93 -8.13
N GLU A 39 12.16 2.87 -6.80
CA GLU A 39 13.31 2.29 -6.12
C GLU A 39 13.47 0.79 -6.41
N ALA A 40 12.35 0.04 -6.45
CA ALA A 40 12.36 -1.34 -6.89
C ALA A 40 12.84 -1.49 -8.33
N TYR A 41 12.25 -0.71 -9.25
CA TYR A 41 12.51 -0.79 -10.69
C TYR A 41 13.97 -0.44 -11.03
N GLU A 42 14.50 0.65 -10.45
CA GLU A 42 15.90 1.05 -10.63
C GLU A 42 16.86 0.11 -9.90
N GLY A 43 16.52 -0.32 -8.69
CA GLY A 43 17.34 -1.23 -7.91
C GLY A 43 17.55 -2.57 -8.62
N ILE A 44 16.52 -3.12 -9.27
CA ILE A 44 16.63 -4.35 -10.06
C ILE A 44 17.50 -4.12 -11.31
N ASN A 45 17.35 -2.98 -11.97
CA ASN A 45 18.19 -2.62 -13.12
C ASN A 45 19.67 -2.49 -12.73
N ASP A 46 19.96 -1.91 -11.57
CA ASP A 46 21.32 -1.83 -11.05
C ASP A 46 21.93 -3.22 -10.83
N ILE A 47 21.14 -4.21 -10.41
CA ILE A 47 21.60 -5.61 -10.26
C ILE A 47 21.95 -6.19 -11.63
N HIS A 48 21.11 -5.98 -12.65
CA HIS A 48 21.43 -6.39 -14.02
C HIS A 48 22.73 -5.75 -14.52
N LYS A 49 22.92 -4.45 -14.30
CA LYS A 49 24.16 -3.74 -14.67
C LYS A 49 25.37 -4.27 -13.91
N ALA A 50 25.23 -4.53 -12.61
CA ALA A 50 26.30 -5.08 -11.78
C ALA A 50 26.72 -6.48 -12.27
N ARG A 51 25.75 -7.31 -12.68
CA ARG A 51 26.01 -8.61 -13.29
C ARG A 51 26.74 -8.50 -14.62
N GLU A 52 26.34 -7.58 -15.49
CA GLU A 52 27.04 -7.39 -16.77
C GLU A 52 28.45 -6.81 -16.57
N ALA A 53 28.65 -5.96 -15.56
CA ALA A 53 29.95 -5.46 -15.18
C ALA A 53 30.85 -6.57 -14.60
N SER A 54 30.29 -7.47 -13.77
CA SER A 54 31.05 -8.56 -13.15
C SER A 54 31.59 -9.55 -14.20
N LYS A 55 30.84 -9.81 -15.27
CA LYS A 55 31.30 -10.62 -16.42
C LYS A 55 32.52 -10.06 -17.15
N ARG A 56 32.72 -8.74 -17.09
CA ARG A 56 33.85 -8.05 -17.74
C ARG A 56 35.08 -7.98 -16.84
N ASN A 57 34.98 -8.42 -15.58
CA ASN A 57 36.09 -8.42 -14.65
C ASN A 57 37.04 -9.59 -14.97
N PRO A 58 38.29 -9.34 -15.39
CA PRO A 58 39.23 -10.41 -15.75
C PRO A 58 39.76 -11.18 -14.53
N VAL A 59 39.58 -10.66 -13.31
CA VAL A 59 40.09 -11.25 -12.07
C VAL A 59 39.11 -12.29 -11.50
N TRP A 60 37.82 -12.14 -11.76
CA TRP A 60 36.79 -12.98 -11.15
C TRP A 60 36.40 -14.15 -12.05
N ASN A 61 36.49 -15.36 -11.50
CA ASN A 61 35.85 -16.52 -12.10
C ASN A 61 34.32 -16.44 -11.98
N GLU A 62 33.60 -17.32 -12.69
CA GLU A 62 32.14 -17.30 -12.74
C GLU A 62 31.48 -17.41 -11.35
N ALA A 63 32.05 -18.22 -10.45
CA ALA A 63 31.54 -18.38 -9.09
C ALA A 63 31.69 -17.09 -8.26
N ALA A 64 32.84 -16.43 -8.36
CA ALA A 64 33.09 -15.15 -7.70
C ALA A 64 32.17 -14.05 -8.25
N GLN A 65 31.98 -13.98 -9.57
CA GLN A 65 31.05 -13.04 -10.19
C GLN A 65 29.62 -13.20 -9.65
N LEU A 66 29.16 -14.44 -9.50
CA LEU A 66 27.82 -14.74 -9.01
C LEU A 66 27.65 -14.38 -7.53
N ILE A 67 28.62 -14.73 -6.67
CA ILE A 67 28.60 -14.37 -5.23
C ILE A 67 28.57 -12.85 -5.06
N GLN A 68 29.42 -12.11 -5.79
CA GLN A 68 29.48 -10.65 -5.71
C GLN A 68 28.19 -9.98 -6.20
N THR A 69 27.62 -10.50 -7.28
CA THR A 69 26.33 -10.02 -7.81
C THR A 69 25.21 -10.25 -6.79
N ASP A 70 25.19 -11.42 -6.15
CA ASP A 70 24.20 -11.77 -5.12
C ASP A 70 24.35 -10.92 -3.84
N ASP A 71 25.57 -10.66 -3.39
CA ASP A 71 25.83 -9.76 -2.25
C ASP A 71 25.32 -8.34 -2.52
N PHE A 72 25.52 -7.83 -3.73
CA PHE A 72 24.96 -6.55 -4.15
C PHE A 72 23.42 -6.59 -4.24
N ALA A 73 22.88 -7.67 -4.81
CA ALA A 73 21.44 -7.88 -4.92
C ALA A 73 20.74 -7.93 -3.55
N ASN A 74 21.32 -8.63 -2.57
CA ASN A 74 20.79 -8.70 -1.21
C ASN A 74 20.74 -7.32 -0.53
N LYS A 75 21.77 -6.48 -0.73
CA LYS A 75 21.77 -5.09 -0.23
C LYS A 75 20.68 -4.25 -0.87
N LYS A 76 20.48 -4.37 -2.19
CA LYS A 76 19.42 -3.68 -2.93
C LYS A 76 18.05 -4.17 -2.51
N LEU A 77 17.84 -5.49 -2.44
CA LEU A 77 16.58 -6.10 -2.00
C LEU A 77 16.18 -5.61 -0.61
N LEU A 78 17.10 -5.59 0.36
CA LEU A 78 16.83 -5.07 1.70
C LEU A 78 16.37 -3.60 1.69
N LYS A 79 16.95 -2.78 0.81
CA LYS A 79 16.55 -1.37 0.66
C LYS A 79 15.16 -1.25 0.04
N ILE A 80 14.89 -2.04 -1.00
CA ILE A 80 13.60 -2.07 -1.71
C ILE A 80 12.49 -2.53 -0.77
N THR A 81 12.68 -3.64 -0.04
CA THR A 81 11.66 -4.15 0.89
C THR A 81 11.35 -3.14 1.99
N LYS A 82 12.37 -2.52 2.60
CA LYS A 82 12.17 -1.43 3.58
C LYS A 82 11.37 -0.26 3.00
N SER A 83 11.62 0.11 1.75
CA SER A 83 10.89 1.18 1.06
C SER A 83 9.42 0.85 0.86
N ILE A 84 9.12 -0.37 0.38
CA ILE A 84 7.75 -0.86 0.18
C ILE A 84 7.01 -0.99 1.52
N ASP A 85 7.65 -1.57 2.54
CA ASP A 85 7.07 -1.73 3.88
C ASP A 85 6.74 -0.36 4.50
N SER A 86 7.64 0.60 4.37
CA SER A 86 7.43 1.97 4.85
C SER A 86 6.29 2.67 4.10
N ALA A 87 6.21 2.51 2.78
CA ALA A 87 5.12 3.06 1.99
C ALA A 87 3.76 2.45 2.40
N ASN A 88 3.68 1.12 2.55
CA ASN A 88 2.47 0.44 3.01
C ASN A 88 2.06 0.88 4.42
N ALA A 89 3.01 1.01 5.35
CA ALA A 89 2.73 1.47 6.71
C ALA A 89 2.17 2.92 6.72
N ASN A 90 2.76 3.80 5.92
CA ASN A 90 2.31 5.21 5.83
C ASN A 90 0.94 5.34 5.16
N LEU A 91 0.70 4.60 4.07
CA LEU A 91 -0.63 4.54 3.44
C LEU A 91 -1.66 3.99 4.43
N SER A 92 -1.36 2.90 5.13
CA SER A 92 -2.29 2.27 6.08
C SER A 92 -2.68 3.21 7.23
N LYS A 93 -1.70 3.92 7.80
CA LYS A 93 -1.97 4.93 8.85
C LYS A 93 -2.86 6.05 8.34
N SER A 94 -2.57 6.55 7.15
CA SER A 94 -3.33 7.66 6.55
C SER A 94 -4.75 7.23 6.15
N ILE A 95 -4.90 6.02 5.60
CA ILE A 95 -6.21 5.40 5.33
C ILE A 95 -7.01 5.30 6.63
N ALA A 96 -6.43 4.75 7.69
CA ALA A 96 -7.12 4.60 8.98
C ALA A 96 -7.54 5.96 9.58
N HIS A 97 -6.70 6.99 9.42
CA HIS A 97 -7.04 8.35 9.83
C HIS A 97 -8.26 8.91 9.08
N ILE A 98 -8.23 8.84 7.74
CA ILE A 98 -9.33 9.30 6.88
C ILE A 98 -10.61 8.48 7.14
N GLU A 99 -10.50 7.18 7.36
CA GLU A 99 -11.65 6.33 7.73
C GLU A 99 -12.27 6.73 9.06
N LYS A 100 -11.44 7.12 10.05
CA LYS A 100 -11.93 7.63 11.33
C LYS A 100 -12.68 8.96 11.15
N GLU A 101 -12.18 9.85 10.31
CA GLU A 101 -12.88 11.10 9.98
C GLU A 101 -14.23 10.82 9.32
N LEU A 102 -14.27 9.92 8.34
CA LEU A 102 -15.51 9.54 7.66
C LEU A 102 -16.52 8.79 8.55
N THR A 103 -16.08 8.17 9.65
CA THR A 103 -16.97 7.42 10.56
C THR A 103 -17.25 8.15 11.88
N THR A 104 -16.77 9.39 12.02
CA THR A 104 -17.01 10.18 13.24
C THR A 104 -18.52 10.40 13.44
N PRO A 105 -19.07 10.18 14.66
CA PRO A 105 -20.49 10.42 14.90
C PRO A 105 -20.87 11.88 14.69
N LEU A 106 -22.02 12.12 14.06
CA LEU A 106 -22.58 13.46 13.88
C LEU A 106 -23.04 13.99 15.23
N LYS A 107 -22.59 15.19 15.61
CA LYS A 107 -23.03 15.88 16.84
C LYS A 107 -23.99 17.04 16.57
N ALA A 108 -24.00 17.57 15.36
CA ALA A 108 -24.76 18.77 14.97
C ALA A 108 -25.99 18.34 14.16
N GLY A 109 -27.19 18.56 14.72
CA GLY A 109 -28.46 18.20 14.09
C GLY A 109 -29.55 17.74 15.06
N ALA A 110 -29.18 17.42 16.32
CA ALA A 110 -30.13 16.99 17.34
C ALA A 110 -31.16 18.08 17.73
N ASN A 111 -30.76 19.35 17.64
CA ASN A 111 -31.51 20.51 18.15
C ASN A 111 -32.21 21.34 17.06
N ASP A 112 -32.31 20.86 15.82
CA ASP A 112 -33.13 21.53 14.80
C ASP A 112 -34.61 21.43 15.20
N PRO A 113 -35.38 22.54 15.19
CA PRO A 113 -36.79 22.54 15.56
C PRO A 113 -37.64 21.48 14.86
N VAL A 114 -37.29 21.12 13.61
CA VAL A 114 -38.05 20.17 12.77
C VAL A 114 -37.51 18.73 12.88
N ALA A 115 -36.40 18.52 13.60
CA ALA A 115 -35.75 17.22 13.65
C ALA A 115 -36.60 16.14 14.31
N ASN A 116 -37.44 16.52 15.28
CA ASN A 116 -38.32 15.57 15.97
C ASN A 116 -39.46 15.09 15.06
N GLU A 117 -40.05 15.98 14.24
CA GLU A 117 -41.06 15.61 13.25
C GLU A 117 -40.48 14.70 12.18
N ILE A 118 -39.28 15.00 11.66
CA ILE A 118 -38.59 14.18 10.66
C ILE A 118 -38.35 12.76 11.18
N ARG A 119 -37.79 12.62 12.39
CA ARG A 119 -37.54 11.30 13.01
C ARG A 119 -38.84 10.52 13.20
N SER A 120 -39.88 11.17 13.70
CA SER A 120 -41.19 10.55 13.94
C SER A 120 -41.84 10.09 12.64
N HIS A 121 -41.76 10.90 11.59
CA HIS A 121 -42.25 10.54 10.26
C HIS A 121 -41.55 9.29 9.71
N VAL A 122 -40.22 9.26 9.80
CA VAL A 122 -39.39 8.15 9.29
C VAL A 122 -39.53 6.87 10.12
N LYS A 123 -39.73 6.99 11.44
CA LYS A 123 -39.98 5.84 12.33
C LYS A 123 -41.29 5.11 11.96
N ASN A 124 -42.31 5.86 11.56
CA ASN A 124 -43.62 5.31 11.17
C ASN A 124 -43.63 4.67 9.76
N MET A 125 -42.55 4.81 8.99
CA MET A 125 -42.41 4.10 7.72
C MET A 125 -42.06 2.62 7.94
N ASN A 126 -42.42 1.76 6.99
CA ASN A 126 -41.87 0.41 6.94
C ASN A 126 -40.39 0.44 6.47
N ASN A 127 -39.65 -0.64 6.74
CA ASN A 127 -38.19 -0.68 6.48
C ASN A 127 -37.82 -0.37 5.03
N SER A 128 -38.61 -0.86 4.05
CA SER A 128 -38.34 -0.63 2.62
C SER A 128 -38.51 0.85 2.22
N LYS A 129 -39.61 1.48 2.66
CA LYS A 129 -39.86 2.91 2.43
C LYS A 129 -38.85 3.79 3.17
N ARG A 130 -38.48 3.41 4.39
CA ARG A 130 -37.46 4.11 5.20
C ARG A 130 -36.13 4.18 4.47
N ARG A 131 -35.64 3.04 3.97
CA ARG A 131 -34.40 2.98 3.20
C ARG A 131 -34.44 3.86 1.96
N LYS A 132 -35.51 3.75 1.16
CA LYS A 132 -35.69 4.59 -0.03
C LYS A 132 -35.72 6.08 0.30
N PHE A 133 -36.40 6.46 1.37
CA PHE A 133 -36.46 7.86 1.82
C PHE A 133 -35.07 8.41 2.16
N ILE A 134 -34.24 7.63 2.86
CA ILE A 134 -32.85 8.02 3.18
C ILE A 134 -31.99 8.10 1.91
N GLU A 135 -32.10 7.11 1.02
CA GLU A 135 -31.38 7.09 -0.27
C GLU A 135 -31.77 8.32 -1.14
N GLU A 136 -33.05 8.70 -1.18
CA GLU A 136 -33.52 9.90 -1.86
C GLU A 136 -33.00 11.19 -1.21
N ALA A 137 -32.98 11.26 0.13
CA ALA A 137 -32.43 12.40 0.85
C ALA A 137 -30.92 12.56 0.57
N GLN A 138 -30.18 11.46 0.47
CA GLN A 138 -28.77 11.46 0.07
C GLN A 138 -28.57 11.97 -1.37
N GLN A 139 -29.38 11.47 -2.32
CA GLN A 139 -29.32 11.92 -3.72
C GLN A 139 -29.61 13.42 -3.86
N LYS A 140 -30.59 13.91 -3.10
CA LYS A 140 -30.96 15.34 -3.07
C LYS A 140 -30.00 16.20 -2.23
N LYS A 141 -29.04 15.58 -1.53
CA LYS A 141 -28.16 16.23 -0.55
C LYS A 141 -28.96 17.02 0.51
N ASP A 142 -30.08 16.46 0.95
CA ASP A 142 -30.92 17.03 2.01
C ASP A 142 -30.23 16.83 3.37
N LEU A 143 -29.31 17.74 3.68
CA LEU A 143 -28.50 17.68 4.90
C LEU A 143 -29.36 17.82 6.15
N GLN A 144 -30.47 18.57 6.10
CA GLN A 144 -31.35 18.77 7.25
C GLN A 144 -31.99 17.45 7.68
N THR A 145 -32.59 16.73 6.72
CA THR A 145 -33.16 15.40 6.95
C THR A 145 -32.10 14.40 7.40
N LEU A 146 -30.95 14.36 6.73
CA LEU A 146 -29.89 13.40 7.05
C LEU A 146 -29.26 13.67 8.43
N GLN A 147 -29.02 14.93 8.81
CA GLN A 147 -28.52 15.28 10.13
C GLN A 147 -29.54 15.01 11.23
N ALA A 148 -30.83 15.28 10.98
CA ALA A 148 -31.90 14.95 11.92
C ALA A 148 -31.96 13.46 12.21
N LEU A 149 -31.84 12.61 11.18
CA LEU A 149 -31.93 11.15 11.30
C LEU A 149 -30.68 10.51 11.91
N LEU A 150 -29.49 10.98 11.53
CA LEU A 150 -28.21 10.33 11.83
C LEU A 150 -27.49 10.93 13.05
N GLY A 151 -27.82 12.16 13.43
CA GLY A 151 -27.26 12.84 14.61
C GLY A 151 -27.95 12.52 15.93
N ALA A 152 -28.96 11.63 15.92
CA ALA A 152 -29.72 11.23 17.10
C ALA A 152 -29.67 9.70 17.30
N PRO A 153 -30.01 9.19 18.50
CA PRO A 153 -30.07 7.75 18.74
C PRO A 153 -30.93 7.01 17.71
N SER A 154 -30.40 5.90 17.20
CA SER A 154 -30.96 5.10 16.09
C SER A 154 -32.43 4.72 16.27
N TYR A 155 -32.82 4.35 17.49
CA TYR A 155 -34.19 3.96 17.86
C TYR A 155 -35.24 5.06 17.73
N LEU A 156 -34.85 6.35 17.67
CA LEU A 156 -35.78 7.47 17.46
C LEU A 156 -36.29 7.55 16.01
N SER A 157 -35.50 7.05 15.07
CA SER A 157 -35.83 7.01 13.63
C SER A 157 -36.24 5.61 13.16
N GLY A 158 -36.24 4.62 14.05
CA GLY A 158 -36.45 3.21 13.70
C GLY A 158 -35.30 2.60 12.91
N LEU A 159 -34.09 3.15 13.04
CA LEU A 159 -32.87 2.61 12.45
C LEU A 159 -32.15 1.72 13.44
N THR A 160 -31.32 0.82 12.93
CA THR A 160 -30.31 0.11 13.71
C THR A 160 -29.02 0.94 13.81
N ASP A 161 -28.18 0.67 14.81
CA ASP A 161 -26.89 1.36 14.96
C ASP A 161 -25.97 1.14 13.75
N ILE A 162 -26.03 -0.05 13.13
CA ILE A 162 -25.26 -0.38 11.92
C ILE A 162 -25.73 0.47 10.74
N GLU A 163 -27.04 0.66 10.58
CA GLU A 163 -27.58 1.55 9.54
C GLU A 163 -27.16 3.00 9.77
N VAL A 164 -27.22 3.50 11.01
CA VAL A 164 -26.76 4.85 11.33
C VAL A 164 -25.29 5.04 10.99
N GLN A 165 -24.42 4.08 11.36
CA GLN A 165 -23.00 4.12 11.01
C GLN A 165 -22.78 4.14 9.49
N HIS A 166 -23.48 3.26 8.77
CA HIS A 166 -23.40 3.18 7.31
C HIS A 166 -23.80 4.49 6.63
N TYR A 167 -24.97 5.03 6.96
CA TYR A 167 -25.49 6.25 6.35
C TYR A 167 -24.70 7.50 6.81
N THR A 168 -24.17 7.52 8.02
CA THR A 168 -23.27 8.59 8.50
C THR A 168 -22.02 8.66 7.64
N ARG A 169 -21.41 7.50 7.36
CA ARG A 169 -20.26 7.44 6.46
C ARG A 169 -20.59 7.99 5.07
N GLN A 170 -21.71 7.56 4.49
CA GLN A 170 -22.15 8.07 3.18
C GLN A 170 -22.42 9.57 3.20
N LEU A 171 -23.01 10.11 4.28
CA LEU A 171 -23.18 11.55 4.43
C LEU A 171 -21.84 12.29 4.44
N HIS A 172 -20.86 11.79 5.19
CA HIS A 172 -19.52 12.37 5.20
C HIS A 172 -18.82 12.30 3.84
N GLU A 173 -19.01 11.23 3.09
CA GLU A 173 -18.49 11.11 1.71
C GLU A 173 -19.17 12.10 0.76
N ILE A 174 -20.47 12.37 0.92
CA ILE A 174 -21.22 13.40 0.16
C ILE A 174 -20.74 14.81 0.52
N GLN A 175 -20.52 15.08 1.80
CA GLN A 175 -20.06 16.39 2.30
C GLN A 175 -18.58 16.65 1.96
N ASN A 176 -17.76 15.60 1.95
CA ASN A 176 -16.32 15.69 1.70
C ASN A 176 -15.90 14.77 0.54
N PRO A 177 -16.35 15.06 -0.70
CA PRO A 177 -16.07 14.20 -1.86
C PRO A 177 -14.57 14.10 -2.17
N ALA A 178 -13.81 15.18 -1.92
CA ALA A 178 -12.35 15.18 -2.07
C ALA A 178 -11.68 14.16 -1.13
N LEU A 179 -12.17 14.06 0.12
CA LEU A 179 -11.63 13.15 1.13
C LEU A 179 -11.98 11.69 0.80
N ALA A 180 -13.20 11.43 0.33
CA ALA A 180 -13.60 10.12 -0.18
C ALA A 180 -12.76 9.68 -1.40
N LYS A 181 -12.50 10.61 -2.33
CA LYS A 181 -11.64 10.37 -3.50
C LYS A 181 -10.21 10.04 -3.07
N ARG A 182 -9.62 10.81 -2.16
CA ARG A 182 -8.30 10.54 -1.56
C ARG A 182 -8.25 9.13 -0.95
N LEU A 183 -9.23 8.78 -0.13
CA LEU A 183 -9.32 7.46 0.50
C LEU A 183 -9.28 6.34 -0.54
N LYS A 184 -10.07 6.48 -1.60
CA LYS A 184 -10.17 5.49 -2.67
C LYS A 184 -8.83 5.27 -3.37
N VAL A 185 -8.14 6.35 -3.75
CA VAL A 185 -6.85 6.28 -4.44
C VAL A 185 -5.77 5.67 -3.55
N MET A 186 -5.73 6.05 -2.26
CA MET A 186 -4.78 5.51 -1.30
C MET A 186 -4.98 4.01 -1.05
N LYS A 187 -6.23 3.56 -0.93
CA LYS A 187 -6.56 2.13 -0.84
C LYS A 187 -6.09 1.37 -2.06
N ASN A 188 -6.39 1.88 -3.25
CA ASN A 188 -5.96 1.28 -4.51
C ASN A 188 -4.42 1.21 -4.61
N ALA A 189 -3.71 2.24 -4.16
CA ALA A 189 -2.24 2.23 -4.12
C ALA A 189 -1.67 1.21 -3.13
N ALA A 190 -2.27 1.07 -1.94
CA ALA A 190 -1.87 0.07 -0.96
C ALA A 190 -2.07 -1.36 -1.49
N THR A 191 -3.22 -1.63 -2.13
CA THR A 191 -3.49 -2.91 -2.80
C THR A 191 -2.46 -3.18 -3.88
N LEU A 192 -2.19 -2.20 -4.75
CA LEU A 192 -1.21 -2.32 -5.83
C LEU A 192 0.20 -2.66 -5.31
N LEU A 193 0.64 -2.00 -4.24
CA LEU A 193 1.93 -2.29 -3.60
C LEU A 193 1.97 -3.69 -2.99
N GLY A 194 0.88 -4.12 -2.34
CA GLY A 194 0.78 -5.47 -1.78
C GLY A 194 0.87 -6.56 -2.85
N GLU A 195 0.13 -6.42 -3.95
CA GLU A 195 0.14 -7.36 -5.07
C GLU A 195 1.51 -7.44 -5.76
N ARG A 196 2.18 -6.29 -5.91
CA ARG A 196 3.44 -6.19 -6.66
C ARG A 196 4.68 -6.40 -5.82
N GLY A 197 4.61 -6.21 -4.51
CA GLY A 197 5.74 -6.41 -3.60
C GLY A 197 6.34 -7.81 -3.69
N GLY A 198 5.49 -8.84 -3.86
CA GLY A 198 5.95 -10.22 -4.04
C GLY A 198 6.74 -10.47 -5.34
N LEU A 199 6.51 -9.67 -6.38
CA LEU A 199 7.21 -9.81 -7.66
C LEU A 199 8.69 -9.41 -7.56
N VAL A 200 9.04 -8.53 -6.63
CA VAL A 200 10.41 -8.03 -6.43
C VAL A 200 11.39 -9.18 -6.20
N PHE A 201 11.02 -10.16 -5.38
CA PHE A 201 11.89 -11.31 -5.07
C PHE A 201 12.24 -12.11 -6.32
N LYS A 202 11.23 -12.38 -7.16
CA LYS A 202 11.41 -13.14 -8.41
C LYS A 202 12.25 -12.37 -9.43
N GLU A 203 12.03 -11.06 -9.55
CA GLU A 203 12.80 -10.22 -10.47
C GLU A 203 14.26 -10.04 -10.01
N VAL A 204 14.51 -9.98 -8.69
CA VAL A 204 15.87 -9.96 -8.14
C VAL A 204 16.60 -11.28 -8.41
N GLU A 205 15.96 -12.44 -8.17
CA GLU A 205 16.56 -13.75 -8.47
C GLU A 205 16.90 -13.88 -9.97
N LYS A 206 16.00 -13.42 -10.85
CA LYS A 206 16.25 -13.35 -12.30
C LYS A 206 17.42 -12.42 -12.64
N ALA A 207 17.54 -11.29 -11.96
CA ALA A 207 18.62 -10.34 -12.18
C ALA A 207 19.99 -10.92 -11.79
N VAL A 208 20.06 -11.64 -10.66
CA VAL A 208 21.26 -12.38 -10.23
C VAL A 208 21.59 -13.52 -11.21
N GLY A 209 20.56 -14.22 -11.71
CA GLY A 209 20.68 -15.18 -12.82
C GLY A 209 20.86 -16.64 -12.44
N LYS A 210 21.00 -16.95 -11.15
CA LYS A 210 20.96 -18.32 -10.63
C LYS A 210 20.13 -18.35 -9.34
N PRO A 211 19.49 -19.49 -9.02
CA PRO A 211 18.75 -19.62 -7.77
C PRO A 211 19.62 -19.55 -6.52
N SER A 212 19.04 -19.06 -5.42
CA SER A 212 19.74 -18.84 -4.14
C SER A 212 20.46 -20.10 -3.63
N HIS A 213 19.86 -21.29 -3.76
CA HIS A 213 20.46 -22.55 -3.30
C HIS A 213 21.78 -22.90 -4.03
N VAL A 214 21.93 -22.51 -5.31
CA VAL A 214 23.18 -22.71 -6.06
C VAL A 214 24.26 -21.79 -5.50
N ILE A 215 23.90 -20.54 -5.23
CA ILE A 215 24.81 -19.52 -4.70
C ILE A 215 25.26 -19.89 -3.28
N GLN A 216 24.36 -20.42 -2.46
CA GLN A 216 24.69 -20.92 -1.12
C GLN A 216 25.72 -22.06 -1.15
N LYS A 217 25.62 -22.98 -2.11
CA LYS A 217 26.64 -24.03 -2.30
C LYS A 217 28.01 -23.45 -2.63
N LEU A 218 28.06 -22.45 -3.51
CA LEU A 218 29.30 -21.75 -3.86
C LEU A 218 29.88 -20.98 -2.66
N ARG A 219 29.04 -20.31 -1.86
CA ARG A 219 29.47 -19.65 -0.62
C ARG A 219 30.04 -20.65 0.37
N LYS A 220 29.41 -21.82 0.54
CA LYS A 220 29.92 -22.87 1.44
C LYS A 220 31.30 -23.35 1.00
N ALA A 221 31.47 -23.67 -0.28
CA ALA A 221 32.76 -24.08 -0.83
C ALA A 221 33.84 -23.00 -0.69
N LYS A 222 33.48 -21.73 -0.93
CA LYS A 222 34.37 -20.58 -0.69
C LYS A 222 34.81 -20.51 0.77
N ASN A 223 33.86 -20.55 1.70
CA ASN A 223 34.15 -20.45 3.13
C ASN A 223 35.01 -21.63 3.61
N GLU A 224 34.73 -22.85 3.15
CA GLU A 224 35.54 -24.04 3.46
C GLU A 224 36.99 -23.89 2.97
N ALA A 225 37.19 -23.35 1.77
CA ALA A 225 38.52 -23.06 1.25
C ALA A 225 39.22 -21.95 2.07
N GLU A 226 38.54 -20.85 2.40
CA GLU A 226 39.09 -19.77 3.23
C GLU A 226 39.50 -20.25 4.63
N GLN A 227 38.74 -21.20 5.23
CA GLN A 227 39.09 -21.81 6.51
C GLN A 227 40.41 -22.59 6.47
N ALA A 228 40.78 -23.16 5.32
CA ALA A 228 42.07 -23.84 5.16
C ALA A 228 43.27 -22.88 5.16
N PHE A 229 43.04 -21.58 4.89
CA PHE A 229 44.07 -20.54 4.91
C PHE A 229 44.17 -19.79 6.25
N ILE A 230 43.29 -20.09 7.22
CA ILE A 230 43.42 -19.56 8.58
C ILE A 230 44.57 -20.31 9.28
N LEU A 231 45.67 -19.60 9.52
CA LEU A 231 46.76 -20.06 10.39
C LEU A 231 46.16 -20.32 11.78
N LYS A 232 46.02 -21.60 12.16
CA LYS A 232 45.78 -21.97 13.55
C LYS A 232 47.06 -21.64 14.31
N ASP A 233 47.02 -20.60 15.14
CA ASP A 233 48.12 -20.27 16.05
C ASP A 233 48.47 -21.52 16.86
N GLN A 234 49.59 -22.15 16.53
CA GLN A 234 50.16 -23.21 17.34
C GLN A 234 51.00 -22.55 18.44
N ARG A 235 50.49 -22.68 19.67
CA ARG A 235 51.19 -22.59 20.97
C ARG A 235 51.59 -21.19 21.45
N VAL A 236 51.08 -20.82 22.62
CA VAL A 236 51.94 -20.58 23.79
C VAL A 236 51.22 -21.11 25.04
N ASP A 237 51.34 -22.41 25.31
CA ASP A 237 51.31 -22.90 26.69
C ASP A 237 52.77 -23.00 27.12
N LEU A 238 53.19 -22.08 28.00
CA LEU A 238 54.45 -22.11 28.75
C LEU A 238 54.21 -22.78 30.10
#